data_AF-A0A1C4MRB1-F1
#
_entry.id   AF-A0A1C4MRB1-F1
#
_cell.length_a   1.000
_cell.length_b   1.000
_cell.length_c   1.000
_cell.angle_alpha   90.00
_cell.angle_beta   90.00
_cell.angle_gamma   90.00
#
_symmetry.space_group_name_H-M   'P 1'
#
loop_
_entity.id
_entity.type
_entity.pdbx_description
1 polymer ?
#
loop_
_entity_poly.entity_id
_entity_poly.type
_entity_poly.pdbx_seq_one_letter_code
_entity_poly.pdbx_strand_id
1 'polypeptide(L)' 'MTRVAAVDCGTNSIRLLVADVDPATGSFTELDRRMTIVRLGQDVDRTGRLAPEALERTFAACRAYAAAIEELGA' A
#
# COMPACT_ATOMS: atom_id res chain seq x y z
N MET A 1 -7.89 0.39 -21.45
CA MET A 1 -7.13 0.62 -20.21
C MET A 1 -8.01 0.24 -19.04
N THR A 2 -7.48 -0.57 -18.14
CA THR A 2 -8.11 -0.93 -16.87
C THR A 2 -7.34 -0.24 -15.76
N ARG A 3 -8.02 0.56 -14.96
CA ARG A 3 -7.42 1.17 -13.78
C ARG A 3 -7.35 0.16 -12.66
N VAL A 4 -6.20 0.05 -12.00
CA VAL A 4 -5.98 -0.86 -10.88
C VAL A 4 -5.15 -0.18 -9.80
N ALA A 5 -5.34 -0.64 -8.56
CA ALA A 5 -4.49 -0.30 -7.43
C ALA A 5 -3.80 -1.56 -6.89
N ALA A 6 -2.52 -1.43 -6.55
CA ALA A 6 -1.74 -2.46 -5.87
C ALA A 6 -1.24 -1.93 -4.53
N VAL A 7 -1.47 -2.69 -3.46
CA VAL A 7 -0.99 -2.41 -2.10
C VAL A 7 -0.02 -3.51 -1.68
N ASP A 8 1.20 -3.13 -1.33
CA ASP A 8 2.24 -4.03 -0.82
C ASP A 8 2.54 -3.66 0.65
N CYS A 9 2.28 -4.60 1.56
CA CYS A 9 2.46 -4.42 3.00
C CYS A 9 3.70 -5.18 3.47
N GLY A 10 4.83 -4.46 3.55
CA GLY A 10 6.09 -4.99 4.03
C GLY A 10 6.30 -4.77 5.54
N THR A 11 7.40 -5.33 6.06
CA THR A 11 7.80 -5.16 7.46
C THR A 11 8.20 -3.73 7.81
N ASN A 12 8.82 -2.99 6.90
CA ASN A 12 9.23 -1.59 7.16
C ASN A 12 8.22 -0.56 6.62
N SER A 13 7.61 -0.85 5.48
CA SER A 13 6.82 0.12 4.72
C SER A 13 5.62 -0.53 4.06
N ILE A 14 4.54 0.24 3.92
CA ILE A 14 3.41 -0.08 3.06
C ILE A 14 3.43 0.83 1.83
N ARG A 15 3.21 0.26 0.65
CA ARG A 15 3.29 0.96 -0.64
C ARG A 15 1.94 0.92 -1.36
N LEU A 16 1.66 1.97 -2.11
CA LEU A 16 0.53 2.06 -3.04
C LEU A 16 1.07 2.35 -4.44
N LEU A 17 0.54 1.66 -5.44
CA LEU A 17 0.66 2.03 -6.85
C LEU A 17 -0.74 2.00 -7.48
N VAL A 18 -1.19 3.11 -8.04
CA VAL A 18 -2.38 3.18 -8.90
C VAL A 18 -1.92 3.41 -10.32
N ALA A 19 -2.40 2.59 -11.25
CA ALA A 19 -1.98 2.64 -12.65
C ALA A 19 -3.11 2.29 -13.62
N ASP A 20 -3.04 2.87 -14.81
CA ASP A 20 -3.82 2.43 -15.97
C ASP A 20 -3.03 1.35 -16.72
N VAL A 21 -3.60 0.15 -16.83
CA VAL A 21 -2.97 -1.01 -17.46
C VAL A 21 -3.63 -1.32 -18.80
N ASP A 22 -2.84 -1.58 -19.82
CA ASP A 22 -3.29 -2.16 -21.07
C ASP A 22 -3.27 -3.70 -20.97
N PRO A 23 -4.43 -4.38 -20.94
CA PRO A 23 -4.46 -5.83 -20.82
C PRO A 23 -3.90 -6.56 -22.04
N ALA A 24 -3.82 -5.93 -23.21
CA ALA A 24 -3.31 -6.57 -24.43
C ALA A 24 -1.77 -6.59 -24.47
N THR A 25 -1.13 -5.57 -23.91
CA THR A 25 0.33 -5.40 -23.97
C THR A 25 1.03 -5.60 -22.62
N GLY A 26 0.27 -5.54 -21.52
CA GLY A 26 0.82 -5.52 -20.16
C GLY A 26 1.55 -4.22 -19.80
N SER A 27 1.55 -3.23 -20.70
CA SER A 27 2.10 -1.91 -20.39
C SER A 27 1.19 -1.17 -19.41
N PHE A 28 1.77 -0.28 -18.60
CA PHE A 28 1.00 0.53 -17.68
C PHE A 28 1.57 1.94 -17.53
N THR A 29 0.70 2.88 -17.18
CA THR A 29 1.05 4.25 -16.82
C THR A 29 0.73 4.48 -15.35
N GLU A 30 1.71 4.96 -14.58
CA GLU A 30 1.53 5.27 -13.17
C GLU A 30 0.72 6.56 -13.01
N LEU A 31 -0.27 6.52 -12.11
CA LEU A 31 -1.10 7.67 -11.78
C LEU A 31 -0.77 8.21 -10.39
N ASP A 32 -0.52 7.31 -9.44
CA ASP A 32 -0.09 7.66 -8.09
C ASP A 32 0.81 6.55 -7.53
N ARG A 33 1.87 6.95 -6.84
CA ARG A 33 2.82 6.07 -6.19
C ARG A 33 3.15 6.63 -4.81
N ARG A 34 2.84 5.86 -3.78
CA ARG A 34 3.09 6.24 -2.38
C ARG A 34 3.88 5.18 -1.64
N MET A 35 4.62 5.62 -0.64
CA MET A 35 5.31 4.75 0.31
C MET A 35 5.25 5.40 1.69
N THR A 36 4.77 4.64 2.67
CA THR A 36 4.67 5.07 4.07
C THR A 36 5.47 4.12 4.94
N ILE A 37 6.40 4.66 5.72
CA ILE A 37 7.15 3.89 6.72
C ILE A 37 6.23 3.65 7.91
N VAL A 38 5.84 2.40 8.13
CA VAL A 38 4.95 1.99 9.22
C VAL A 38 5.65 1.09 10.24
N ARG A 39 6.81 0.50 9.88
CA ARG A 39 7.59 -0.43 10.71
C ARG A 39 6.72 -1.51 11.36
N LEU A 40 5.84 -2.11 10.57
CA LEU A 40 4.92 -3.16 11.01
C LEU A 40 5.67 -4.33 11.67
N GLY A 41 6.85 -4.66 11.15
CA GLY A 41 7.73 -5.73 11.63
C GLY A 41 8.55 -5.39 12.88
N GLN A 42 8.32 -4.24 13.54
CA GLN A 42 9.07 -3.87 14.74
C GLN A 42 8.95 -4.98 15.81
N ASP A 43 10.10 -5.42 16.34
CA ASP A 43 10.20 -6.43 17.40
C ASP A 43 9.52 -7.78 17.12
N VAL A 44 9.09 -8.07 15.89
CA VAL A 44 8.39 -9.33 15.56
C VAL A 44 9.33 -10.53 15.69
N ASP A 45 10.60 -10.37 15.32
CA ASP A 45 11.65 -11.37 15.49
C ASP A 45 11.82 -11.81 16.95
N ARG A 46 11.70 -10.86 17.88
CA ARG A 46 11.84 -11.08 19.32
C ARG A 46 10.55 -11.52 20.00
N THR A 47 9.40 -10.96 19.62
CA THR A 47 8.12 -11.13 20.33
C THR A 47 7.17 -12.11 19.66
N GLY A 48 7.41 -12.43 18.38
CA GLY A 48 6.51 -13.23 17.55
C GLY A 48 5.17 -12.55 17.27
N ARG A 49 5.00 -11.25 17.59
CA ARG A 49 3.73 -10.52 17.50
C ARG A 49 3.91 -9.14 16.90
N LEU A 50 2.89 -8.67 16.20
CA LEU A 50 2.80 -7.29 15.74
C LEU A 50 2.47 -6.39 16.94
N ALA A 51 3.27 -5.34 17.12
CA ALA A 51 3.04 -4.37 18.17
C ALA A 51 1.78 -3.52 17.87
N PRO A 52 0.92 -3.23 18.86
CA PRO A 52 -0.31 -2.46 18.65
C PRO A 52 -0.09 -1.11 17.96
N GLU A 53 0.96 -0.38 18.33
CA GLU A 53 1.29 0.90 17.73
C GLU A 53 1.79 0.79 16.27
N ALA A 54 2.36 -0.36 15.89
CA ALA A 54 2.73 -0.62 14.50
C ALA A 54 1.49 -0.90 13.64
N LEU A 55 0.51 -1.59 14.22
CA LEU A 55 -0.80 -1.80 13.60
C LEU A 55 -1.53 -0.47 13.41
N GLU A 56 -1.58 0.41 14.42
CA GLU A 56 -2.25 1.71 14.30
C GLU A 56 -1.67 2.58 13.17
N ARG A 57 -0.33 2.64 13.05
CA ARG A 57 0.31 3.35 11.92
C ARG A 57 -0.05 2.72 10.57
N THR A 58 -0.08 1.39 10.51
CA THR A 58 -0.43 0.65 9.29
C THR A 58 -1.88 0.90 8.90
N PHE A 59 -2.82 0.87 9.85
CA PHE A 59 -4.22 1.16 9.59
C PHE A 59 -4.46 2.60 9.16
N ALA A 60 -3.75 3.57 9.75
CA ALA A 60 -3.79 4.95 9.29
C ALA A 60 -3.34 5.09 7.84
N ALA A 61 -2.24 4.42 7.45
CA ALA A 61 -1.77 4.39 6.07
C ALA A 61 -2.77 3.70 5.13
N CYS A 62 -3.36 2.57 5.52
CA CYS A 62 -4.38 1.88 4.73
C CYS A 62 -5.61 2.75 4.48
N ARG A 63 -6.10 3.49 5.48
CA ARG A 63 -7.21 4.43 5.30
C ARG A 63 -6.87 5.56 4.33
N ALA A 64 -5.66 6.11 4.42
CA ALA A 64 -5.20 7.14 3.49
C ALA A 64 -5.04 6.61 2.05
N TYR A 65 -4.61 5.36 1.89
CA TYR A 65 -4.51 4.73 0.58
C TYR A 65 -5.88 4.38 0.01
N ALA A 66 -6.82 3.91 0.83
CA ALA A 66 -8.20 3.66 0.41
C ALA A 66 -8.86 4.94 -0.15
N ALA A 67 -8.69 6.08 0.53
CA ALA A 67 -9.18 7.37 0.04
C ALA A 67 -8.55 7.76 -1.31
N ALA A 68 -7.23 7.58 -1.47
CA ALA A 68 -6.55 7.86 -2.73
C ALA A 68 -7.00 6.95 -3.89
N ILE A 69 -7.25 5.67 -3.60
CA ILE A 69 -7.76 4.69 -4.55
C ILE A 69 -9.17 5.10 -5.02
N GLU A 70 -10.04 5.47 -4.07
CA GLU A 70 -11.41 5.93 -4.36
C GLU A 70 -11.41 7.22 -5.20
N GLU A 71 -10.58 8.21 -4.84
CA GLU A 71 -10.41 9.46 -5.59
C GLU A 71 -9.97 9.23 -7.04
N LEU A 72 -9.15 8.21 -7.29
CA LEU A 72 -8.64 7.86 -8.61
C LEU A 72 -9.56 6.91 -9.39
N GLY A 73 -10.62 6.39 -8.76
CA GLY A 73 -11.56 5.44 -9.36
C GLY A 73 -10.95 4.06 -9.64
N ALA A 74 -10.12 3.58 -8.72
CA ALA A 74 -9.43 2.29 -8.79
C ALA A 74 -10.01 1.25 -7.82
#